data_AF-I1CDN5-F1
#
_entry.id   AF-I1CDN5-F1
#
_cell.length_a   1.000
_cell.length_b   1.000
_cell.length_c   1.000
_cell.angle_alpha   90.00
_cell.angle_beta   90.00
_cell.angle_gamma   90.00
#
_symmetry.space_group_name_H-M   'P 1'
#
loop_
_entity.id
_entity.type
_entity.pdbx_description
1 polymer ?
#
loop_
_entity_poly.entity_id
_entity_poly.type
_entity_poly.pdbx_seq_one_letter_code
_entity_poly.pdbx_strand_id
1 'polypeptide(L)'
;MVADSIPKDRMIEIISKDGDTQYTVESFNQENILYDVKINEDGKIASCSCSYFNFNSAVCKHMYLLKRHINVEVEVLSRMEILLSQAPIPVLADTSVNNDISDSVSSQDVERFI
;
A
#
# COMPACT_ATOMS: atom_id res chain seq x y z
N MET A 1 -1.97 25.06 10.69
CA MET A 1 -1.04 23.93 10.41
C MET A 1 -0.09 24.35 9.29
N VAL A 2 1.11 23.75 9.16
CA VAL A 2 2.08 24.14 8.08
C VAL A 2 1.46 24.10 6.68
N ALA A 3 0.57 23.12 6.43
CA ALA A 3 -0.15 22.98 5.16
C ALA A 3 -1.05 24.19 4.81
N ASP A 4 -1.60 24.89 5.80
CA ASP A 4 -2.45 26.07 5.58
C ASP A 4 -1.64 27.28 5.10
N SER A 5 -0.37 27.34 5.50
CA SER A 5 0.55 28.43 5.18
C SER A 5 1.20 28.30 3.80
N ILE A 6 0.97 27.19 3.08
CA ILE A 6 1.56 26.98 1.75
C ILE A 6 0.76 27.76 0.70
N PRO A 7 1.41 28.63 -0.12
CA PRO A 7 0.76 29.31 -1.23
C PRO A 7 0.25 28.33 -2.29
N LYS A 8 -0.78 28.72 -3.05
CA LYS A 8 -1.33 27.87 -4.11
C LYS A 8 -0.31 27.46 -5.15
N ASP A 9 0.56 28.38 -5.56
CA ASP A 9 1.56 28.13 -6.60
C ASP A 9 2.58 27.06 -6.13
N ARG A 10 3.01 27.14 -4.86
CA ARG A 10 3.85 26.10 -4.26
C ARG A 10 3.16 24.74 -4.14
N MET A 11 1.83 24.70 -4.00
CA MET A 11 1.12 23.40 -3.93
C MET A 11 1.24 22.63 -5.25
N ILE A 12 1.29 23.33 -6.38
CA ILE A 12 1.47 22.70 -7.70
C ILE A 12 2.88 22.12 -7.85
N GLU A 13 3.88 22.73 -7.23
CA GLU A 13 5.27 22.26 -7.29
C GLU A 13 5.52 21.03 -6.41
N ILE A 14 4.88 20.95 -5.26
CA ILE A 14 5.15 19.91 -4.25
C ILE A 14 4.16 18.75 -4.28
N ILE A 15 3.14 18.80 -5.14
CA ILE A 15 2.16 17.73 -5.35
C ILE A 15 2.25 17.26 -6.79
N SER A 16 2.52 15.98 -6.96
CA SER A 16 2.51 15.30 -8.25
C SER A 16 1.39 14.27 -8.28
N LYS A 17 0.75 14.08 -9.43
CA LYS A 17 -0.22 13.00 -9.64
C LYS A 17 0.49 11.85 -10.37
N ASP A 18 0.56 10.69 -9.73
CA ASP A 18 1.31 9.52 -10.25
C ASP A 18 0.39 8.43 -10.83
N GLY A 19 -0.91 8.58 -10.66
CA GLY A 19 -1.94 7.70 -11.21
C GLY A 19 -3.34 8.27 -10.98
N ASP A 20 -4.38 7.53 -11.33
CA ASP A 20 -5.76 8.02 -11.18
C ASP A 20 -6.14 8.27 -9.71
N THR A 21 -5.66 7.42 -8.81
CA THR A 21 -5.98 7.44 -7.38
C THR A 21 -4.75 7.62 -6.49
N GLN A 22 -3.60 8.03 -7.05
CA GLN A 22 -2.36 8.21 -6.29
C GLN A 22 -1.69 9.55 -6.59
N TYR A 23 -1.25 10.21 -5.52
CA TYR A 23 -0.53 11.46 -5.54
C TYR A 23 0.72 11.34 -4.68
N THR A 24 1.78 12.00 -5.08
CA THR A 24 2.99 12.18 -4.29
C THR A 24 3.03 13.60 -3.73
N VAL A 25 3.36 13.72 -2.44
CA VAL A 25 3.51 15.00 -1.75
C VAL A 25 4.91 15.10 -1.15
N GLU A 26 5.63 16.17 -1.46
CA GLU A 26 6.95 16.44 -0.88
C GLU A 26 6.88 16.77 0.61
N SER A 27 7.87 16.31 1.36
CA SER A 27 8.04 16.66 2.77
C SER A 27 8.34 18.14 2.95
N PHE A 28 7.64 18.79 3.88
CA PHE A 28 7.81 20.22 4.15
C PHE A 28 9.11 20.59 4.87
N ASN A 29 9.81 19.60 5.43
CA ASN A 29 10.93 19.82 6.34
C ASN A 29 12.15 18.94 6.04
N GLN A 30 12.07 18.09 5.01
CA GLN A 30 13.14 17.18 4.61
C GLN A 30 13.21 17.17 3.10
N GLU A 31 14.37 17.53 2.55
CA GLU A 31 14.57 17.50 1.10
C GLU A 31 14.57 16.05 0.58
N ASN A 32 14.08 15.85 -0.64
CA ASN A 32 14.05 14.55 -1.33
C ASN A 32 13.23 13.46 -0.63
N ILE A 33 12.33 13.82 0.29
CA ILE A 33 11.39 12.88 0.88
C ILE A 33 10.01 13.12 0.29
N LEU A 34 9.44 12.05 -0.24
CA LEU A 34 8.16 12.02 -0.93
C LEU A 34 7.22 11.06 -0.18
N TYR A 35 5.97 11.47 -0.02
CA TYR A 35 4.93 10.67 0.61
C TYR A 35 3.81 10.38 -0.38
N ASP A 36 3.45 9.10 -0.51
CA ASP A 36 2.31 8.65 -1.29
C ASP A 36 1.03 8.96 -0.52
N VAL A 37 0.07 9.58 -1.20
CA VAL A 37 -1.29 9.83 -0.72
C VAL A 37 -2.26 9.15 -1.67
N LYS A 38 -3.12 8.29 -1.14
CA LYS A 38 -4.03 7.46 -1.96
C LYS A 38 -5.48 7.86 -1.76
N ILE A 39 -6.23 7.84 -2.86
CA ILE A 39 -7.67 7.99 -2.92
C ILE A 39 -8.30 6.59 -2.91
N ASN A 40 -9.34 6.39 -2.10
CA ASN A 40 -10.09 5.13 -2.03
C ASN A 40 -11.13 5.02 -3.17
N GLU A 41 -11.87 3.91 -3.18
CA GLU A 41 -12.92 3.63 -4.17
C GLU A 41 -14.08 4.64 -4.13
N ASP A 42 -14.35 5.22 -2.95
CA ASP A 42 -15.35 6.28 -2.77
C ASP A 42 -14.87 7.66 -3.26
N GLY A 43 -13.66 7.74 -3.83
CA GLY A 43 -13.09 8.99 -4.30
C GLY A 43 -12.61 9.91 -3.18
N LYS A 44 -12.40 9.41 -1.96
CA LYS A 44 -11.91 10.18 -0.80
C LYS A 44 -10.43 9.93 -0.55
N ILE A 45 -9.73 10.94 -0.03
CA ILE A 45 -8.34 10.80 0.42
C ILE A 45 -8.33 9.94 1.67
N ALA A 46 -7.76 8.74 1.58
CA ALA A 46 -7.92 7.71 2.61
C ALA A 46 -6.63 7.33 3.34
N SER A 47 -5.47 7.46 2.69
CA SER A 47 -4.20 7.09 3.31
C SER A 47 -3.02 7.92 2.88
N CYS A 48 -1.98 7.92 3.72
CA CYS A 48 -0.70 8.55 3.43
C CYS A 48 0.45 7.67 3.94
N SER A 49 1.55 7.53 3.17
CA SER A 49 2.71 6.73 3.57
C SER A 49 3.58 7.36 4.67
N CYS A 50 3.26 8.57 5.12
CA CYS A 50 4.02 9.22 6.19
C CYS A 50 3.88 8.49 7.54
N SER A 51 4.92 8.57 8.36
CA SER A 51 4.97 7.91 9.67
C SER A 51 3.78 8.29 10.57
N TYR A 52 3.37 9.56 10.57
CA TYR A 52 2.26 10.02 11.39
C TYR A 52 0.96 9.26 11.09
N PHE A 53 0.63 9.06 9.80
CA PHE A 53 -0.54 8.29 9.41
C PHE A 53 -0.34 6.81 9.71
N ASN A 54 0.81 6.23 9.37
CA ASN A 54 1.08 4.81 9.58
C ASN A 54 0.98 4.40 11.07
N PHE A 55 1.42 5.25 12.00
CA PHE A 55 1.40 4.93 13.42
C PHE A 55 0.07 5.27 14.10
N ASN A 56 -0.53 6.41 13.75
CA ASN A 56 -1.71 6.92 14.45
C ASN A 56 -3.02 6.63 13.73
N SER A 57 -2.97 6.23 12.46
CA SER A 57 -4.14 6.07 11.59
C SER A 57 -4.99 7.34 11.55
N ALA A 58 -4.33 8.50 11.65
CA ALA A 58 -4.95 9.81 11.76
C ALA A 58 -4.56 10.70 10.59
N VAL A 59 -5.49 11.56 10.17
CA VAL A 59 -5.29 12.49 9.05
C VAL A 59 -4.04 13.33 9.28
N CYS A 60 -3.13 13.31 8.30
CA CYS A 60 -1.87 14.04 8.36
C CYS A 60 -1.90 15.34 7.56
N LYS A 61 -0.87 16.17 7.75
CA LYS A 61 -0.67 17.42 7.00
C LYS A 61 -0.66 17.25 5.47
N HIS A 62 -0.15 16.12 4.96
CA HIS A 62 -0.10 15.86 3.51
C HIS A 62 -1.49 15.62 2.92
N MET A 63 -2.35 14.88 3.64
CA MET A 63 -3.74 14.63 3.23
C MET A 63 -4.54 15.95 3.22
N TYR A 64 -4.34 16.82 4.21
CA TYR A 64 -4.97 18.15 4.23
C TYR A 64 -4.50 19.04 3.09
N LEU A 65 -3.20 19.01 2.77
CA LEU A 65 -2.68 19.76 1.63
C LEU A 65 -3.31 19.27 0.32
N LEU A 66 -3.38 17.96 0.11
CA LEU A 66 -4.00 17.40 -1.08
C LEU A 66 -5.49 17.78 -1.15
N LYS A 67 -6.25 17.66 -0.05
CA LYS A 67 -7.64 18.14 0.02
C LYS A 67 -7.77 19.59 -0.45
N ARG A 68 -6.86 20.46 -0.03
CA ARG A 68 -6.87 21.88 -0.44
C ARG A 68 -6.53 22.07 -1.93
N HIS A 69 -5.71 21.19 -2.50
CA HIS A 69 -5.29 21.27 -3.89
C HIS A 69 -6.38 20.76 -4.86
N ILE A 70 -6.95 19.58 -4.61
CA ILE A 70 -7.91 18.93 -5.52
C ILE A 70 -9.37 19.03 -5.06
N ASN A 71 -9.63 19.66 -3.91
CA ASN A 71 -10.96 19.85 -3.32
C ASN A 71 -11.73 18.53 -3.10
N VAL A 72 -11.02 17.47 -2.69
CA VAL A 72 -11.58 16.15 -2.37
C VAL A 72 -11.65 15.96 -0.85
N GLU A 73 -12.70 15.29 -0.37
CA GLU A 73 -12.86 15.00 1.06
C GLU A 73 -11.82 14.00 1.58
N VAL A 74 -11.52 14.13 2.87
CA VAL A 74 -10.64 13.19 3.56
C VAL A 74 -11.52 12.19 4.31
N GLU A 75 -11.24 10.92 4.13
CA GLU A 75 -11.87 9.85 4.89
C GLU A 75 -11.29 9.84 6.32
N VAL A 76 -12.17 9.84 7.32
CA VAL A 76 -11.80 9.75 8.73
C VAL A 76 -12.21 8.37 9.23
N LEU A 77 -11.29 7.41 9.09
CA LEU A 77 -11.46 6.07 9.63
C LEU A 77 -10.84 5.97 11.02
N SER A 78 -11.41 5.09 11.83
CA SER A 78 -10.78 4.65 13.08
C SER A 78 -9.55 3.79 12.79
N ARG A 79 -8.63 3.74 13.75
CA ARG A 79 -7.44 2.87 13.67
C ARG A 79 -7.81 1.41 13.44
N MET A 80 -8.92 0.93 14.01
CA MET A 80 -9.35 -0.46 13.84
C MET A 80 -9.73 -0.75 12.38
N GLU A 81 -10.48 0.15 11.74
CA GLU A 81 -10.89 0.03 10.33
C GLU A 81 -9.66 0.03 9.40
N ILE A 82 -8.70 0.92 9.65
CA ILE A 82 -7.47 0.99 8.85
C ILE A 82 -6.65 -0.30 8.96
N LEU A 83 -6.51 -0.86 10.17
CA LEU A 83 -5.78 -2.12 10.36
C LEU A 83 -6.48 -3.30 9.68
N LEU A 84 -7.82 -3.34 9.70
CA LEU A 84 -8.60 -4.35 8.99
C LEU A 84 -8.38 -4.28 7.48
N SER A 85 -8.32 -3.07 6.90
CA SER A 85 -8.06 -2.90 5.45
C SER A 85 -6.65 -3.29 4.99
N GLN A 86 -5.70 -3.37 5.92
CA GLN A 86 -4.29 -3.67 5.63
C GLN A 86 -3.92 -5.13 5.95
N ALA A 87 -4.84 -5.91 6.52
CA ALA A 87 -4.58 -7.29 6.89
C ALA A 87 -4.24 -8.13 5.64
N PRO A 88 -3.12 -8.88 5.64
CA PRO A 88 -2.83 -9.81 4.57
C PRO A 88 -3.99 -10.80 4.41
N ILE A 89 -4.50 -10.96 3.19
CA ILE A 89 -5.50 -11.98 2.89
C ILE A 89 -4.83 -13.34 3.16
N PRO A 90 -5.43 -14.24 3.95
CA PRO A 90 -4.90 -15.59 4.13
C PRO A 90 -4.86 -16.28 2.77
N VAL A 91 -3.66 -16.53 2.25
CA VAL A 91 -3.51 -17.39 1.07
C VAL A 91 -3.80 -18.81 1.53
N LEU A 92 -4.97 -19.34 1.16
CA LEU A 92 -5.28 -20.75 1.35
C LEU A 92 -4.30 -21.55 0.49
N ALA A 93 -3.34 -22.22 1.15
CA ALA A 93 -2.44 -23.13 0.47
C ALA A 93 -3.23 -24.39 0.05
N ASP A 94 -3.34 -24.63 -1.25
CA ASP A 94 -3.90 -25.87 -1.79
C ASP A 94 -3.03 -27.07 -1.38
N THR A 95 -3.46 -27.83 -0.39
CA THR A 95 -2.90 -29.15 -0.11
C THR A 95 -3.43 -30.17 -1.13
N SER A 96 -2.70 -30.39 -2.22
CA SER A 96 -2.87 -31.58 -3.07
C SER A 96 -2.18 -32.77 -2.39
N VAL A 97 -2.98 -33.66 -1.82
CA VAL A 97 -2.55 -34.97 -1.30
C VAL A 97 -2.37 -35.91 -2.50
N ASN A 98 -1.14 -36.13 -2.94
CA ASN A 98 -0.85 -37.13 -3.97
C ASN A 98 -0.73 -38.50 -3.30
N ASN A 99 -1.83 -39.27 -3.32
CA ASN A 99 -1.82 -40.71 -3.07
C ASN A 99 -1.67 -41.43 -4.42
N ASP A 100 -0.47 -41.89 -4.73
CA ASP A 100 -0.27 -42.92 -5.75
C ASP A 100 0.50 -44.08 -5.13
N ILE A 101 -0.26 -45.04 -4.60
CA ILE A 101 0.19 -46.41 -4.37
C ILE A 101 -0.09 -47.17 -5.65
N SER A 102 0.95 -47.70 -6.29
CA SER A 102 0.82 -48.91 -7.09
C SER A 102 2.17 -49.60 -7.21
N ASP A 103 2.27 -50.71 -6.47
CA ASP A 103 3.22 -51.79 -6.65
C ASP A 103 3.29 -52.26 -8.11
N SER A 104 4.51 -52.43 -8.62
CA SER A 104 4.80 -53.51 -9.56
C SER A 104 6.30 -53.79 -9.60
N VAL A 105 6.67 -54.92 -8.99
CA VAL A 105 7.95 -55.62 -9.15
C VAL A 105 8.08 -56.12 -10.59
N SER A 106 9.22 -55.90 -11.24
CA SER A 106 9.85 -56.91 -12.11
C SER A 106 11.30 -56.56 -12.41
N SER A 107 12.18 -57.49 -12.05
CA SER A 107 13.62 -57.52 -12.28
C SER A 107 14.01 -57.56 -13.76
N GLN A 108 15.20 -57.05 -14.10
CA GLN A 108 16.25 -57.81 -14.80
C GLN A 108 17.58 -57.05 -14.88
N ASP A 109 18.64 -57.85 -14.76
CA ASP A 109 20.10 -57.68 -14.87
C ASP A 109 20.54 -56.81 -16.07
N VAL A 110 21.77 -56.27 -16.20
CA VAL A 110 23.10 -56.91 -16.12
C VAL A 110 24.23 -55.85 -16.11
N GLU A 111 25.35 -56.14 -15.42
CA GLU A 111 26.78 -55.87 -15.74
C GLU A 111 27.26 -54.39 -15.98
N ARG A 112 28.41 -53.89 -15.50
CA ARG A 112 29.77 -54.47 -15.38
C ARG A 112 30.78 -53.46 -14.78
N PHE A 113 31.82 -53.98 -14.11
CA PHE A 113 33.18 -53.42 -13.79
C PHE A 113 33.25 -52.15 -12.93
N ILE A 114 34.07 -52.08 -11.87
CA ILE A 114 35.49 -52.45 -11.73
C ILE A 114 35.76 -53.02 -10.33
#